data_AF-A0A7J5H4J1-F1
#
_entry.id   AF-A0A7J5H4J1-F1
#
_cell.length_a   1.000
_cell.length_b   1.000
_cell.length_c   1.000
_cell.angle_alpha   90.00
_cell.angle_beta   90.00
_cell.angle_gamma   90.00
#
_symmetry.space_group_name_H-M   'P 1'
#
loop_
_entity.id
_entity.type
_entity.pdbx_description
1 polymer ?
#
loop_
_entity_poly.entity_id
_entity_poly.type
_entity_poly.pdbx_seq_one_letter_code
_entity_poly.pdbx_strand_id
1 'polypeptide(L)'
;MSEQLFLDFSLNFNLRQTRRNVPTIIYALFTFQGRRCKVNIGAKVYPAQWNKRRQIATVSNGQTRLDNRNNEIVNKRIRAVLAAFEEKKSYLCENLERMDFLLEELRQAINPNLKTRHAAMKENNELSATLILSRMAESNIASESSKKIYLGYVSAFKEYLEAKGISDRLSAINRDVLEDYQQYLQERRPAAVKTLLNKVKGIVTLINHANKDKSVRSNINTNGITYQEDNRSREQRKSKQVTLTESQLLAIYNYTDLNAKERETRDLFICQCLLGQRISDLPKILKGDYRITKLGDGNEVISFMAQKTSQEATLYLFPVVKEILGRYRQTGFEHIDLLAEDEKVIARNEVKLNKTIKEVCRKAGLDNDIDYVEQIGSKIITRRKKLFELIHTHTARHTFITLMCRYGVPKEDVIVATAHTDIKMIDEVYLHETVNDKGTRYVNSMKRIKGSAFFKVEGADNTADTVVDKERTARQPVSTAGNITFETLLDTQFLASRINEASDMAERMGYVKDGKLYDYNGEINGIVKEVEAFMQSPAPGFEVACKYVERLSVGNLSNLRDELKLLIVRCMRIEANAETIMQIIDKAFRMGILDNDSLNDMKEIVSAILKAKEKEIEK
;
A
#
# COMPACT_ATOMS: atom_id res chain seq x y z
N MET A 1 44.39 25.89 -2.13
CA MET A 1 44.18 27.09 -2.96
C MET A 1 43.25 26.70 -4.10
N SER A 2 42.06 27.27 -4.17
CA SER A 2 41.15 27.09 -5.31
C SER A 2 41.80 27.71 -6.55
N GLU A 3 41.96 26.91 -7.61
CA GLU A 3 42.45 27.37 -8.91
C GLU A 3 41.62 28.56 -9.40
N GLN A 4 42.29 29.64 -9.76
CA GLN A 4 41.64 30.82 -10.32
C GLN A 4 41.41 30.56 -11.82
N LEU A 5 40.17 30.21 -12.19
CA LEU A 5 39.77 29.98 -13.58
C LEU A 5 39.57 31.31 -14.31
N PHE A 6 40.56 31.70 -15.13
CA PHE A 6 40.44 32.85 -16.03
C PHE A 6 39.84 32.40 -17.38
N LEU A 7 38.56 32.69 -17.59
CA LEU A 7 37.87 32.38 -18.85
C LEU A 7 38.09 33.50 -19.87
N ASP A 8 38.80 33.20 -20.96
CA ASP A 8 39.05 34.14 -22.06
C ASP A 8 37.79 34.30 -22.94
N PHE A 9 37.00 35.33 -22.65
CA PHE A 9 35.83 35.71 -23.43
C PHE A 9 36.14 36.97 -24.26
N SER A 10 35.98 36.87 -25.58
CA SER A 10 36.00 38.03 -26.48
C SER A 10 34.67 38.14 -27.21
N LEU A 11 34.18 39.36 -27.47
CA LEU A 11 32.98 39.64 -28.26
C LEU A 11 33.27 40.79 -29.23
N ASN A 12 33.05 40.56 -30.52
CA ASN A 12 33.30 41.52 -31.60
C ASN A 12 32.14 41.57 -32.58
N PHE A 13 31.81 42.73 -33.15
CA PHE A 13 30.76 42.85 -34.16
C PHE A 13 31.32 43.00 -35.58
N ASN A 14 30.82 42.19 -36.51
CA ASN A 14 31.26 42.12 -37.90
C ASN A 14 30.09 42.08 -38.88
N LEU A 15 30.27 42.66 -40.07
CA LEU A 15 29.27 42.61 -41.14
C LEU A 15 29.26 41.24 -41.85
N ARG A 16 28.09 40.77 -42.28
CA ARG A 16 27.95 39.59 -43.16
C ARG A 16 28.61 39.80 -44.52
N GLN A 17 28.38 40.97 -45.13
CA GLN A 17 28.87 41.34 -46.45
C GLN A 17 29.40 42.77 -46.38
N THR A 18 30.68 42.99 -46.71
CA THR A 18 31.33 44.30 -46.55
C THR A 18 31.35 45.16 -47.81
N ARG A 19 30.96 44.61 -48.97
CA ARG A 19 31.13 45.24 -50.29
C ARG A 19 29.83 45.54 -51.04
N ARG A 20 28.65 45.34 -50.42
CA ARG A 20 27.37 45.58 -51.08
C ARG A 20 26.80 46.95 -50.71
N ASN A 21 26.09 47.58 -51.65
CA ASN A 21 25.40 48.86 -51.40
C ASN A 21 23.97 48.67 -50.83
N VAL A 22 23.74 47.61 -50.06
CA VAL A 22 22.46 47.31 -49.40
C VAL A 22 22.68 46.99 -47.93
N PRO A 23 21.67 47.17 -47.06
CA PRO A 23 21.81 46.85 -45.63
C PRO A 23 22.17 45.39 -45.40
N THR A 24 23.28 45.15 -44.71
CA THR A 24 23.80 43.82 -44.39
C THR A 24 23.61 43.51 -42.91
N ILE A 25 23.45 42.22 -42.61
CA ILE A 25 23.37 41.69 -41.24
C ILE A 25 24.67 41.96 -40.47
N ILE A 26 24.53 42.32 -39.19
CA ILE A 26 25.63 42.37 -38.21
C ILE A 26 25.65 41.06 -37.43
N TYR A 27 26.85 40.49 -37.27
CA TYR A 27 27.11 39.33 -36.44
C TYR A 27 27.94 39.72 -35.23
N ALA A 28 27.57 39.20 -34.07
CA ALA A 28 28.44 39.04 -32.93
C ALA A 28 29.33 37.81 -33.16
N LEU A 29 30.64 37.98 -33.05
CA LEU A 29 31.66 36.95 -33.07
C LEU A 29 32.25 36.88 -31.67
N PHE A 30 32.00 35.80 -30.96
CA PHE A 30 32.60 35.58 -29.65
C PHE A 30 33.46 34.32 -29.63
N THR A 31 34.49 34.32 -28.80
CA THR A 31 35.39 33.17 -28.61
C THR A 31 35.23 32.62 -27.20
N PHE A 32 35.16 31.30 -27.08
CA PHE A 32 35.12 30.59 -25.80
C PHE A 32 35.85 29.24 -25.94
N GLN A 33 36.78 28.93 -25.02
CA GLN A 33 37.59 27.69 -25.05
C GLN A 33 38.23 27.39 -26.42
N GLY A 34 38.81 28.42 -27.06
CA GLY A 34 39.42 28.28 -28.40
C GLY A 34 38.42 28.11 -29.55
N ARG A 35 37.10 28.03 -29.29
CA ARG A 35 36.05 27.93 -30.30
C ARG A 35 35.44 29.29 -30.60
N ARG A 36 35.41 29.68 -31.88
CA ARG A 36 34.78 30.91 -32.36
C ARG A 36 33.34 30.66 -32.77
N CYS A 37 32.41 31.43 -32.23
CA CYS A 37 30.98 31.36 -32.55
C CYS A 37 30.45 32.67 -33.12
N LYS A 38 29.66 32.55 -34.19
CA LYS A 38 29.10 33.66 -34.95
C LYS A 38 27.58 33.67 -34.83
N VAL A 39 27.02 34.77 -34.35
CA VAL A 39 25.60 34.89 -33.97
C VAL A 39 25.02 36.18 -34.58
N ASN A 40 23.93 36.07 -35.34
CA ASN A 40 23.26 37.24 -35.91
C ASN A 40 22.59 38.01 -34.78
N ILE A 41 22.81 39.32 -34.66
CA ILE A 41 22.23 40.12 -33.56
C ILE A 41 20.82 40.65 -33.83
N GLY A 42 20.28 40.38 -35.02
CA GLY A 42 18.96 40.85 -35.46
C GLY A 42 18.97 42.26 -36.06
N ALA A 43 20.14 42.85 -36.32
CA ALA A 43 20.29 44.21 -36.85
C ALA A 43 20.99 44.21 -38.21
N LYS A 44 20.68 45.21 -39.04
CA LYS A 44 21.32 45.45 -40.34
C LYS A 44 21.81 46.89 -40.47
N VAL A 45 22.89 47.10 -41.20
CA VAL A 45 23.46 48.42 -41.49
C VAL A 45 24.04 48.45 -42.89
N TYR A 46 24.07 49.60 -43.55
CA TYR A 46 24.81 49.76 -44.80
C TYR A 46 26.31 49.65 -44.53
N PRO A 47 27.10 48.91 -45.35
CA PRO A 47 28.54 48.79 -45.15
C PRO A 47 29.29 50.14 -45.10
N ALA A 48 28.89 51.11 -45.90
CA ALA A 48 29.47 52.46 -45.89
C ALA A 48 29.20 53.24 -44.58
N GLN A 49 28.17 52.85 -43.84
CA GLN A 49 27.77 53.47 -42.58
C GLN A 49 28.29 52.70 -41.36
N TRP A 50 29.15 51.68 -41.53
CA TRP A 50 29.71 50.90 -40.44
C TRP A 50 31.11 51.36 -40.07
N ASN A 51 31.32 51.75 -38.81
CA ASN A 51 32.66 52.03 -38.31
C ASN A 51 33.33 50.74 -37.84
N LYS A 52 34.23 50.18 -38.65
CA LYS A 52 34.91 48.91 -38.36
C LYS A 52 35.75 48.94 -37.07
N ARG A 53 36.41 50.08 -36.78
CA ARG A 53 37.28 50.21 -35.59
C ARG A 53 36.46 50.30 -34.31
N ARG A 54 35.36 51.05 -34.34
CA ARG A 54 34.48 51.26 -33.18
C ARG A 54 33.39 50.20 -33.04
N GLN A 55 33.19 49.37 -34.07
CA GLN A 55 32.15 48.34 -34.15
C GLN A 55 30.72 48.88 -33.89
N ILE A 56 30.42 50.04 -34.46
CA ILE A 56 29.12 50.72 -34.36
C ILE A 56 28.70 51.30 -35.71
N ALA A 57 27.41 51.58 -35.88
CA ALA A 57 26.90 52.35 -37.00
C ALA A 57 27.24 53.85 -36.83
N THR A 58 27.75 54.47 -37.89
CA THR A 58 28.11 55.88 -37.93
C THR A 58 26.85 56.74 -37.95
N VAL A 59 26.73 57.67 -37.02
CA VAL A 59 25.71 58.74 -37.01
C VAL A 59 26.45 60.04 -37.30
N SER A 60 26.04 60.78 -38.32
CA SER A 60 26.72 62.01 -38.74
C SER A 60 25.82 62.97 -39.51
N ASN A 61 26.20 64.24 -39.57
CA ASN A 61 25.45 65.27 -40.28
C ASN A 61 25.42 65.07 -41.81
N GLY A 62 26.28 64.21 -42.36
CA GLY A 62 26.32 63.87 -43.79
C GLY A 62 25.36 62.75 -44.21
N GLN A 63 24.56 62.19 -43.29
CA GLN A 63 23.57 61.14 -43.56
C GLN A 63 22.15 61.68 -43.49
N THR A 64 21.20 60.98 -44.12
CA THR A 64 19.79 61.35 -44.03
C THR A 64 19.27 61.18 -42.58
N ARG A 65 18.20 61.91 -42.24
CA ARG A 65 17.55 61.79 -40.92
C ARG A 65 17.07 60.35 -40.64
N LEU A 66 16.61 59.65 -41.67
CA LEU A 66 16.18 58.26 -41.58
C LEU A 66 17.37 57.31 -41.36
N ASP A 67 18.48 57.52 -42.06
CA ASP A 67 19.69 56.72 -41.88
C ASP A 67 20.27 56.90 -40.47
N ASN A 68 20.37 58.13 -39.97
CA ASN A 68 20.82 58.41 -38.61
C ASN A 68 19.92 57.72 -37.57
N ARG A 69 18.58 57.80 -37.73
CA ARG A 69 17.62 57.12 -36.84
C ARG A 69 17.79 55.60 -36.88
N ASN A 70 17.98 55.02 -38.06
CA ASN A 70 18.23 53.58 -38.21
C ASN A 70 19.56 53.16 -37.55
N ASN A 71 20.61 53.96 -37.72
CA ASN A 71 21.92 53.72 -37.12
C ASN A 71 21.89 53.83 -35.59
N GLU A 72 21.09 54.74 -35.03
CA GLU A 72 20.83 54.81 -33.58
C GLU A 72 20.14 53.55 -33.05
N ILE A 73 19.14 53.01 -33.76
CA ILE A 73 18.46 51.76 -33.38
C ILE A 73 19.46 50.59 -33.38
N VAL A 74 20.30 50.51 -34.41
CA VAL A 74 21.38 49.51 -34.49
C VAL A 74 22.35 49.64 -33.31
N ASN A 75 22.79 50.86 -32.99
CA ASN A 75 23.70 51.12 -31.87
C ASN A 75 23.07 50.83 -30.51
N LYS A 76 21.76 51.06 -30.34
CA LYS A 76 21.01 50.65 -29.14
C LYS A 76 21.01 49.12 -29.00
N ARG A 77 20.81 48.39 -30.11
CA ARG A 77 20.85 46.92 -30.11
C ARG A 77 22.22 46.38 -29.76
N ILE A 78 23.29 46.95 -30.33
CA ILE A 78 24.69 46.56 -30.02
C ILE A 78 24.98 46.72 -28.53
N ARG A 79 24.59 47.85 -27.92
CA ARG A 79 24.74 48.08 -26.48
C ARG A 79 23.98 47.05 -25.63
N ALA A 80 22.75 46.72 -26.01
CA ALA A 80 21.96 45.69 -25.32
C ALA A 80 22.63 44.31 -25.39
N VAL A 81 23.21 43.95 -26.53
CA VAL A 81 23.94 42.67 -26.68
C VAL A 81 25.21 42.64 -25.83
N LEU A 82 25.96 43.74 -25.77
CA LEU A 82 27.14 43.86 -24.91
C LEU A 82 26.78 43.67 -23.43
N ALA A 83 25.73 44.34 -22.96
CA ALA A 83 25.27 44.22 -21.58
C ALA A 83 24.82 42.79 -21.24
N ALA A 84 23.98 42.18 -22.09
CA ALA A 84 23.51 40.81 -21.88
C ALA A 84 24.64 39.78 -21.91
N PHE A 85 25.66 40.00 -22.75
CA PHE A 85 26.84 39.14 -22.80
C PHE A 85 27.67 39.21 -21.51
N GLU A 86 27.89 40.41 -20.96
CA GLU A 86 28.68 40.58 -19.74
C GLU A 86 27.94 40.08 -18.49
N GLU A 87 26.63 40.36 -18.37
CA GLU A 87 25.79 39.80 -17.31
C GLU A 87 25.84 38.28 -17.31
N LYS A 88 25.69 37.68 -18.50
CA LYS A 88 25.70 36.23 -18.64
C LYS A 88 27.08 35.66 -18.35
N LYS A 89 28.15 36.31 -18.78
CA LYS A 89 29.53 35.94 -18.43
C LYS A 89 29.75 35.93 -16.91
N SER A 90 29.30 36.96 -16.19
CA SER A 90 29.40 37.02 -14.72
C SER A 90 28.67 35.85 -14.06
N TYR A 91 27.42 35.59 -14.47
CA TYR A 91 26.63 34.47 -13.96
C TYR A 91 27.32 33.11 -14.15
N LEU A 92 28.00 32.93 -15.28
CA LEU A 92 28.64 31.66 -15.63
C LEU A 92 29.95 31.43 -14.86
N CYS A 93 30.69 32.51 -14.56
CA CYS A 93 31.83 32.44 -13.65
C CYS A 93 31.43 32.00 -12.23
N GLU A 94 30.20 32.29 -11.80
CA GLU A 94 29.65 31.91 -10.50
C GLU A 94 29.00 30.50 -10.50
N ASN A 95 28.76 29.89 -11.67
CA ASN A 95 28.01 28.64 -11.83
C ASN A 95 28.74 27.66 -12.78
N LEU A 96 29.93 27.21 -12.37
CA LEU A 96 30.83 26.39 -13.19
C LEU A 96 30.24 25.04 -13.66
N GLU A 97 29.26 24.48 -12.96
CA GLU A 97 28.58 23.23 -13.37
C GLU A 97 27.70 23.40 -14.63
N ARG A 98 27.38 24.64 -15.01
CA ARG A 98 26.57 24.94 -16.21
C ARG A 98 27.41 25.18 -17.47
N MET A 99 28.73 24.99 -17.37
CA MET A 99 29.69 25.27 -18.44
C MET A 99 29.48 24.41 -19.70
N ASP A 100 28.85 23.24 -19.58
CA ASP A 100 28.53 22.38 -20.73
C ASP A 100 27.43 22.97 -21.64
N PHE A 101 26.58 23.86 -21.09
CA PHE A 101 25.45 24.49 -21.81
C PHE A 101 25.73 25.94 -22.23
N LEU A 102 26.92 26.43 -21.91
CA LEU A 102 27.35 27.83 -22.02
C LEU A 102 27.15 28.43 -23.41
N LEU A 103 27.52 27.68 -24.44
CA LEU A 103 27.57 28.18 -25.80
C LEU A 103 26.18 28.54 -26.31
N GLU A 104 25.17 27.77 -25.91
CA GLU A 104 23.80 27.96 -26.34
C GLU A 104 23.10 29.04 -25.51
N GLU A 105 23.43 29.15 -24.23
CA GLU A 105 22.96 30.25 -23.37
C GLU A 105 23.51 31.62 -23.84
N LEU A 106 24.79 31.69 -24.21
CA LEU A 106 25.39 32.92 -24.77
C LEU A 106 24.78 33.28 -26.14
N ARG A 107 24.46 32.28 -26.98
CA ARG A 107 23.76 32.51 -28.26
C ARG A 107 22.37 33.11 -28.06
N GLN A 108 21.61 32.64 -27.07
CA GLN A 108 20.30 33.19 -26.72
C GLN A 108 20.39 34.61 -26.16
N ALA A 109 21.38 34.88 -25.29
CA ALA A 109 21.61 36.23 -24.76
C ALA A 109 21.90 37.25 -25.89
N ILE A 110 22.69 36.84 -26.89
CA ILE A 110 23.04 37.68 -28.04
C ILE A 110 21.85 37.89 -29.00
N ASN A 111 21.03 36.86 -29.24
CA ASN A 111 19.81 37.01 -30.04
C ASN A 111 18.68 36.11 -29.51
N PRO A 112 17.76 36.69 -28.71
CA PRO A 112 16.62 35.98 -28.14
C PRO A 112 15.66 35.40 -29.18
N ASN A 113 15.65 35.95 -30.41
CA ASN A 113 14.77 35.54 -31.50
C ASN A 113 15.44 34.51 -32.45
N LEU A 114 16.63 34.01 -32.12
CA LEU A 114 17.18 32.86 -32.83
C LEU A 114 16.21 31.69 -32.66
N LYS A 115 15.63 31.23 -33.77
CA LYS A 115 15.00 29.91 -33.82
C LYS A 115 16.07 28.89 -33.44
N THR A 116 16.06 28.47 -32.19
CA THR A 116 17.03 27.54 -31.65
C THR A 116 16.78 26.18 -32.29
N ARG A 117 17.87 25.44 -32.53
CA ARG A 117 17.78 23.99 -32.76
C ARG A 117 16.99 23.29 -31.65
N HIS A 118 16.76 23.91 -30.50
CA HIS A 118 15.85 23.47 -29.43
C HIS A 118 14.42 23.12 -29.87
N ALA A 119 13.86 23.61 -30.97
CA ALA A 119 12.55 23.11 -31.43
C ALA A 119 12.63 21.67 -31.98
N ALA A 120 13.76 21.32 -32.62
CA ALA A 120 14.03 19.97 -33.15
C ALA A 120 14.87 19.11 -32.17
N MET A 121 15.51 19.73 -31.17
CA MET A 121 16.39 19.07 -30.20
C MET A 121 15.75 18.92 -28.81
N LYS A 122 14.62 19.60 -28.52
CA LYS A 122 13.74 19.23 -27.39
C LYS A 122 13.25 17.79 -27.50
N GLU A 123 13.16 17.29 -28.73
CA GLU A 123 12.75 15.91 -28.99
C GLU A 123 13.81 14.87 -28.57
N ASN A 124 15.09 15.22 -28.50
CA ASN A 124 16.17 14.25 -28.24
C ASN A 124 16.89 14.43 -26.90
N ASN A 125 16.48 15.37 -26.04
CA ASN A 125 17.12 15.63 -24.75
C ASN A 125 16.16 15.62 -23.55
N GLU A 126 14.90 15.23 -23.73
CA GLU A 126 14.09 14.77 -22.60
C GLU A 126 14.64 13.40 -22.17
N LEU A 127 15.06 13.29 -20.91
CA LEU A 127 15.35 11.99 -20.32
C LEU A 127 14.14 11.07 -20.59
N SER A 128 14.39 9.88 -21.13
CA SER A 128 13.33 8.94 -21.45
C SER A 128 12.42 8.73 -20.24
N ALA A 129 11.11 8.62 -20.45
CA ALA A 129 10.18 8.43 -19.35
C ALA A 129 10.56 7.21 -18.51
N THR A 130 10.95 6.12 -19.15
CA THR A 130 11.40 4.89 -18.47
C THR A 130 12.63 5.12 -17.59
N LEU A 131 13.62 5.90 -18.03
CA LEU A 131 14.77 6.28 -17.18
C LEU A 131 14.36 7.12 -15.97
N ILE A 132 13.42 8.06 -16.14
CA ILE A 132 12.89 8.85 -15.02
C ILE A 132 12.18 7.92 -14.03
N LEU A 133 11.33 7.00 -14.50
CA LEU A 133 10.63 6.03 -13.65
C LEU A 133 11.62 5.09 -12.94
N SER A 134 12.69 4.65 -13.58
CA SER A 134 13.76 3.88 -12.94
C SER A 134 14.43 4.66 -11.81
N ARG A 135 14.74 5.94 -12.03
CA ARG A 135 15.28 6.82 -10.97
C ARG A 135 14.30 6.98 -9.81
N MET A 136 13.00 7.12 -10.10
CA MET A 136 11.97 7.17 -9.05
C MET A 136 11.96 5.88 -8.23
N ALA A 137 12.15 4.73 -8.87
CA ALA A 137 12.25 3.45 -8.18
C ALA A 137 13.49 3.43 -7.26
N GLU A 138 14.65 3.85 -7.76
CA GLU A 138 15.90 3.88 -7.00
C GLU A 138 15.87 4.81 -5.79
N SER A 139 15.24 5.99 -5.93
CA SER A 139 15.22 7.03 -4.90
C SER A 139 14.08 6.91 -3.89
N ASN A 140 12.92 6.36 -4.28
CA ASN A 140 11.73 6.35 -3.43
C ASN A 140 11.37 4.96 -2.86
N ILE A 141 11.85 3.87 -3.45
CA ILE A 141 11.54 2.52 -2.96
C ILE A 141 12.62 2.08 -1.98
N ALA A 142 12.25 1.85 -0.72
CA ALA A 142 13.23 1.64 0.36
C ALA A 142 14.06 0.36 0.22
N SER A 143 13.42 -0.81 0.04
CA SER A 143 14.11 -2.10 0.02
C SER A 143 14.67 -2.46 -1.36
N GLU A 144 15.89 -2.99 -1.41
CA GLU A 144 16.58 -3.39 -2.65
C GLU A 144 15.81 -4.45 -3.47
N SER A 145 15.20 -5.42 -2.79
CA SER A 145 14.36 -6.44 -3.44
C SER A 145 13.13 -5.83 -4.14
N SER A 146 12.47 -4.86 -3.49
CA SER A 146 11.37 -4.12 -4.11
C SER A 146 11.87 -3.24 -5.26
N LYS A 147 13.01 -2.55 -5.14
CA LYS A 147 13.59 -1.77 -6.25
C LYS A 147 13.75 -2.62 -7.51
N LYS A 148 14.35 -3.82 -7.37
CA LYS A 148 14.49 -4.78 -8.49
C LYS A 148 13.15 -5.15 -9.13
N ILE A 149 12.10 -5.34 -8.33
CA ILE A 149 10.74 -5.61 -8.83
C ILE A 149 10.21 -4.41 -9.64
N TYR A 150 10.32 -3.20 -9.11
CA TYR A 150 9.87 -1.98 -9.79
C TYR A 150 10.67 -1.71 -11.08
N LEU A 151 11.99 -1.93 -11.09
CA LEU A 151 12.81 -1.87 -12.30
C LEU A 151 12.36 -2.91 -13.34
N GLY A 152 11.97 -4.11 -12.90
CA GLY A 152 11.33 -5.10 -13.77
C GLY A 152 10.00 -4.64 -14.35
N TYR A 153 9.21 -3.86 -13.60
CA TYR A 153 7.98 -3.23 -14.11
C TYR A 153 8.29 -2.18 -15.16
N VAL A 154 9.29 -1.33 -14.93
CA VAL A 154 9.75 -0.32 -15.89
C VAL A 154 10.27 -0.98 -17.17
N SER A 155 11.06 -2.05 -17.07
CA SER A 155 11.53 -2.80 -18.23
C SER A 155 10.37 -3.35 -19.07
N ALA A 156 9.36 -3.94 -18.41
CA ALA A 156 8.18 -4.45 -19.12
C ALA A 156 7.36 -3.33 -19.77
N PHE A 157 7.29 -2.16 -19.14
CA PHE A 157 6.62 -0.99 -19.71
C PHE A 157 7.38 -0.41 -20.89
N LYS A 158 8.72 -0.37 -20.82
CA LYS A 158 9.58 0.04 -21.94
C LYS A 158 9.36 -0.83 -23.18
N GLU A 159 9.34 -2.15 -23.01
CA GLU A 159 9.06 -3.08 -24.11
C GLU A 159 7.68 -2.84 -24.75
N TYR A 160 6.69 -2.46 -23.94
CA TYR A 160 5.37 -2.08 -24.44
C TYR A 160 5.41 -0.80 -25.29
N LEU A 161 6.06 0.26 -24.80
CA LEU A 161 6.20 1.52 -25.54
C LEU A 161 6.88 1.28 -26.89
N GLU A 162 7.97 0.49 -26.89
CA GLU A 162 8.69 0.09 -28.11
C GLU A 162 7.79 -0.71 -29.07
N ALA A 163 7.05 -1.71 -28.56
CA ALA A 163 6.19 -2.55 -29.38
C ALA A 163 5.00 -1.80 -30.01
N LYS A 164 4.48 -0.77 -29.34
CA LYS A 164 3.37 0.06 -29.83
C LYS A 164 3.84 1.31 -30.58
N GLY A 165 5.15 1.54 -30.69
CA GLY A 165 5.72 2.74 -31.30
C GLY A 165 5.37 4.03 -30.55
N ILE A 166 5.08 3.94 -29.25
CA ILE A 166 4.77 5.09 -28.39
C ILE A 166 6.08 5.75 -27.98
N SER A 167 6.13 7.08 -28.06
CA SER A 167 7.32 7.84 -27.66
C SER A 167 7.63 7.61 -26.17
N ASP A 168 8.89 7.26 -25.84
CA ASP A 168 9.36 7.11 -24.46
C ASP A 168 9.62 8.49 -23.80
N ARG A 169 8.58 9.31 -23.75
CA ARG A 169 8.56 10.65 -23.14
C ARG A 169 7.39 10.74 -22.17
N LEU A 170 7.58 11.49 -21.08
CA LEU A 170 6.53 11.64 -20.06
C LEU A 170 5.25 12.24 -20.63
N SER A 171 5.37 13.13 -21.62
CA SER A 171 4.25 13.77 -22.33
C SER A 171 3.41 12.80 -23.16
N ALA A 172 3.97 11.66 -23.56
CA ALA A 172 3.25 10.62 -24.30
C ALA A 172 2.48 9.67 -23.38
N ILE A 173 2.78 9.67 -22.07
CA ILE A 173 2.11 8.80 -21.09
C ILE A 173 0.86 9.52 -20.59
N ASN A 174 -0.29 8.86 -20.77
CA ASN A 174 -1.58 9.32 -20.28
C ASN A 174 -2.44 8.12 -19.85
N ARG A 175 -3.69 8.38 -19.45
CA ARG A 175 -4.63 7.34 -19.04
C ARG A 175 -4.81 6.26 -20.12
N ASP A 176 -5.03 6.65 -21.37
CA ASP A 176 -5.29 5.71 -22.47
C ASP A 176 -4.08 4.81 -22.72
N VAL A 177 -2.86 5.34 -22.62
CA VAL A 177 -1.61 4.54 -22.72
C VAL A 177 -1.49 3.54 -21.58
N LEU A 178 -1.93 3.87 -20.37
CA LEU A 178 -1.90 2.97 -19.22
C LEU A 178 -3.01 1.91 -19.30
N GLU A 179 -4.17 2.25 -19.87
CA GLU A 179 -5.26 1.30 -20.15
C GLU A 179 -4.88 0.35 -21.29
N ASP A 180 -4.30 0.83 -22.40
CA ASP A 180 -3.78 -0.04 -23.49
C ASP A 180 -2.61 -0.91 -23.01
N TYR A 181 -1.76 -0.42 -22.09
CA TYR A 181 -0.71 -1.25 -21.49
C TYR A 181 -1.28 -2.47 -20.77
N GLN A 182 -2.42 -2.31 -20.06
CA GLN A 182 -3.10 -3.45 -19.44
C GLN A 182 -3.53 -4.47 -20.48
N GLN A 183 -4.13 -4.02 -21.59
CA GLN A 183 -4.56 -4.91 -22.69
C GLN A 183 -3.37 -5.63 -23.33
N TYR A 184 -2.30 -4.90 -23.64
CA TYR A 184 -1.07 -5.46 -24.21
C TYR A 184 -0.44 -6.55 -23.33
N LEU A 185 -0.40 -6.35 -22.02
CA LEU A 185 0.12 -7.36 -21.09
C LEU A 185 -0.71 -8.65 -21.12
N GLN A 186 -2.03 -8.57 -21.34
CA GLN A 186 -2.90 -9.75 -21.46
C GLN A 186 -2.61 -10.54 -22.73
N GLU A 187 -2.46 -9.83 -23.86
CA GLU A 187 -2.25 -10.44 -25.18
C GLU A 187 -0.88 -11.11 -25.31
N ARG A 188 0.19 -10.44 -24.85
CA ARG A 188 1.56 -10.90 -25.07
C ARG A 188 1.97 -12.07 -24.16
N ARG A 189 1.47 -12.10 -22.92
CA ARG A 189 1.79 -13.17 -21.97
C ARG A 189 0.62 -13.41 -21.03
N PRO A 190 -0.25 -14.39 -21.33
CA PRO A 190 -1.37 -14.75 -20.47
C PRO A 190 -0.87 -15.12 -19.07
N ALA A 191 -0.98 -14.18 -18.14
CA ALA A 191 -0.55 -14.31 -16.76
C ALA A 191 -1.76 -14.14 -15.84
N ALA A 192 -1.59 -14.50 -14.56
CA ALA A 192 -2.61 -14.23 -13.57
C ALA A 192 -2.88 -12.71 -13.49
N VAL A 193 -4.16 -12.32 -13.46
CA VAL A 193 -4.60 -10.91 -13.41
C VAL A 193 -3.87 -10.10 -12.33
N LYS A 194 -3.60 -10.71 -11.17
CA LYS A 194 -2.82 -10.09 -10.09
C LYS A 194 -1.42 -9.62 -10.53
N THR A 195 -0.69 -10.43 -11.30
CA THR A 195 0.66 -10.09 -11.76
C THR A 195 0.62 -8.91 -12.72
N LEU A 196 -0.38 -8.87 -13.60
CA LEU A 196 -0.60 -7.78 -14.54
C LEU A 196 -0.94 -6.48 -13.81
N LEU A 197 -1.89 -6.53 -12.88
CA LEU A 197 -2.28 -5.39 -12.04
C LEU A 197 -1.10 -4.83 -11.26
N ASN A 198 -0.23 -5.68 -10.72
CA ASN A 198 0.96 -5.24 -10.00
C ASN A 198 1.93 -4.46 -10.88
N LYS A 199 2.11 -4.86 -12.15
CA LYS A 199 2.96 -4.13 -13.10
C LYS A 199 2.40 -2.73 -13.36
N VAL A 200 1.11 -2.64 -13.67
CA VAL A 200 0.45 -1.37 -14.03
C VAL A 200 0.41 -0.44 -12.82
N LYS A 201 -0.04 -0.93 -11.65
CA LYS A 201 -0.02 -0.16 -10.40
C LYS A 201 1.39 0.26 -10.01
N GLY A 202 2.39 -0.59 -10.26
CA GLY A 202 3.80 -0.25 -10.03
C GLY A 202 4.25 0.95 -10.87
N ILE A 203 3.91 0.99 -12.16
CA ILE A 203 4.18 2.15 -13.02
C ILE A 203 3.43 3.39 -12.54
N VAL A 204 2.15 3.27 -12.19
CA VAL A 204 1.35 4.39 -11.66
C VAL A 204 1.96 4.95 -10.37
N THR A 205 2.45 4.10 -9.46
CA THR A 205 3.18 4.54 -8.27
C THR A 205 4.42 5.35 -8.63
N LEU A 206 5.23 4.90 -9.59
CA LEU A 206 6.43 5.62 -10.04
C LEU A 206 6.08 6.95 -10.73
N ILE A 207 5.00 7.00 -11.51
CA ILE A 207 4.47 8.25 -12.08
C ILE A 207 4.05 9.21 -10.96
N ASN A 208 3.39 8.71 -9.92
CA ASN A 208 2.98 9.54 -8.78
C ASN A 208 4.19 10.09 -8.01
N HIS A 209 5.30 9.35 -7.92
CA HIS A 209 6.56 9.88 -7.39
C HIS A 209 7.15 10.95 -8.30
N ALA A 210 7.16 10.71 -9.62
CA ALA A 210 7.64 11.70 -10.60
C ALA A 210 6.82 13.00 -10.55
N ASN A 211 5.49 12.91 -10.44
CA ASN A 211 4.60 14.08 -10.34
C ASN A 211 4.84 14.92 -9.07
N LYS A 212 5.37 14.29 -8.00
CA LYS A 212 5.71 14.98 -6.74
C LYS A 212 7.13 15.57 -6.75
N ASP A 213 8.00 15.11 -7.64
CA ASP A 213 9.39 15.56 -7.71
C ASP A 213 9.50 16.92 -8.42
N LYS A 214 9.96 17.94 -7.69
CA LYS A 214 10.09 19.32 -8.21
C LYS A 214 11.11 19.44 -9.35
N SER A 215 12.06 18.50 -9.46
CA SER A 215 13.07 18.47 -10.53
C SER A 215 12.51 17.86 -11.82
N VAL A 216 11.41 17.12 -11.74
CA VAL A 216 10.74 16.49 -12.87
C VAL A 216 9.52 17.31 -13.24
N ARG A 217 9.51 17.88 -14.44
CA ARG A 217 8.30 18.53 -14.99
C ARG A 217 7.33 17.46 -15.51
N SER A 218 6.67 16.76 -14.59
CA SER A 218 5.61 15.80 -14.93
C SER A 218 4.29 16.22 -14.29
N ASN A 219 3.23 16.14 -15.08
CA ASN A 219 1.85 16.33 -14.63
C ASN A 219 0.96 15.28 -15.32
N ILE A 220 1.40 14.02 -15.25
CA ILE A 220 0.69 12.91 -15.87
C ILE A 220 -0.53 12.63 -15.03
N ASN A 221 -1.72 12.76 -15.61
CA ASN A 221 -2.95 12.44 -14.92
C ASN A 221 -3.14 10.92 -14.85
N THR A 222 -3.08 10.38 -13.63
CA THR A 222 -3.33 8.96 -13.32
C THR A 222 -4.70 8.74 -12.66
N ASN A 223 -5.49 9.81 -12.46
CA ASN A 223 -6.83 9.70 -11.89
C ASN A 223 -7.80 9.13 -12.91
N GLY A 224 -8.73 8.28 -12.45
CA GLY A 224 -9.75 7.68 -13.30
C GLY A 224 -9.26 6.56 -14.21
N ILE A 225 -8.05 6.03 -14.01
CA ILE A 225 -7.61 4.78 -14.68
C ILE A 225 -8.53 3.65 -14.26
N THR A 226 -9.12 2.97 -15.24
CA THR A 226 -9.90 1.76 -15.01
C THR A 226 -8.96 0.55 -14.94
N TYR A 227 -8.86 -0.05 -13.76
CA TYR A 227 -8.09 -1.27 -13.58
C TYR A 227 -8.93 -2.49 -13.91
N GLN A 228 -8.31 -3.51 -14.49
CA GLN A 228 -8.96 -4.79 -14.64
C GLN A 228 -9.39 -5.36 -13.28
N GLU A 229 -10.65 -5.82 -13.20
CA GLU A 229 -11.16 -6.48 -12.01
C GLU A 229 -10.76 -7.96 -11.94
N ASP A 230 -10.46 -8.41 -10.73
CA ASP A 230 -10.31 -9.83 -10.40
C ASP A 230 -11.70 -10.36 -10.00
N ASN A 231 -12.42 -10.92 -10.95
CA ASN A 231 -13.80 -11.38 -10.82
C ASN A 231 -13.94 -12.70 -10.04
N ARG A 232 -12.82 -13.26 -9.55
CA ARG A 232 -12.85 -14.45 -8.69
C ARG A 232 -13.41 -14.11 -7.31
N SER A 233 -14.19 -15.03 -6.77
CA SER A 233 -14.63 -14.98 -5.36
C SER A 233 -13.44 -14.99 -4.40
N ARG A 234 -13.67 -14.63 -3.13
CA ARG A 234 -12.63 -14.65 -2.08
C ARG A 234 -12.01 -16.05 -1.93
N GLU A 235 -12.83 -17.09 -2.01
CA GLU A 235 -12.45 -18.50 -1.93
C GLU A 235 -11.63 -18.90 -3.16
N GLN A 236 -12.10 -18.53 -4.36
CA GLN A 236 -11.39 -18.82 -5.62
C GLN A 236 -10.00 -18.20 -5.66
N ARG A 237 -9.83 -16.97 -5.16
CA ARG A 237 -8.51 -16.29 -5.06
C ARG A 237 -7.54 -17.05 -4.14
N LYS A 238 -8.06 -17.76 -3.14
CA LYS A 238 -7.29 -18.56 -2.18
C LYS A 238 -7.08 -20.01 -2.59
N SER A 239 -7.86 -20.55 -3.52
CA SER A 239 -7.86 -21.96 -3.92
C SER A 239 -6.47 -22.57 -4.26
N LYS A 240 -5.52 -21.77 -4.73
CA LYS A 240 -4.15 -22.22 -5.03
C LYS A 240 -3.24 -22.29 -3.79
N GLN A 241 -3.59 -21.60 -2.71
CA GLN A 241 -2.85 -21.58 -1.45
C GLN A 241 -3.31 -22.76 -0.60
N VAL A 242 -2.60 -23.87 -0.73
CA VAL A 242 -2.89 -25.09 0.04
C VAL A 242 -2.34 -25.00 1.47
N THR A 243 -2.95 -25.74 2.39
CA THR A 243 -2.46 -25.97 3.76
C THR A 243 -2.44 -27.46 4.05
N LEU A 244 -1.58 -27.86 4.98
CA LEU A 244 -1.43 -29.27 5.37
C LEU A 244 -2.25 -29.55 6.63
N THR A 245 -2.82 -30.74 6.68
CA THR A 245 -3.46 -31.29 7.89
C THR A 245 -2.43 -31.89 8.83
N GLU A 246 -2.80 -32.11 10.09
CA GLU A 246 -1.96 -32.82 11.06
C GLU A 246 -1.51 -34.19 10.53
N SER A 247 -2.44 -34.98 9.97
CA SER A 247 -2.12 -36.29 9.39
C SER A 247 -1.06 -36.24 8.28
N GLN A 248 -1.11 -35.21 7.43
CA GLN A 248 -0.13 -35.00 6.37
C GLN A 248 1.23 -34.56 6.92
N LEU A 249 1.26 -33.72 7.97
CA LEU A 249 2.50 -33.35 8.65
C LEU A 249 3.15 -34.57 9.31
N LEU A 250 2.35 -35.43 9.95
CA LEU A 250 2.83 -36.69 10.53
C LEU A 250 3.37 -37.63 9.45
N ALA A 251 2.69 -37.75 8.30
CA ALA A 251 3.18 -38.55 7.17
C ALA A 251 4.55 -38.05 6.67
N ILE A 252 4.72 -36.73 6.53
CA ILE A 252 6.00 -36.14 6.13
C ILE A 252 7.08 -36.42 7.18
N TYR A 253 6.80 -36.16 8.46
CA TYR A 253 7.76 -36.29 9.55
C TYR A 253 8.24 -37.74 9.74
N ASN A 254 7.30 -38.71 9.66
CA ASN A 254 7.59 -40.13 9.86
C ASN A 254 8.21 -40.82 8.64
N TYR A 255 8.27 -40.16 7.48
CA TYR A 255 8.86 -40.75 6.29
C TYR A 255 10.40 -40.79 6.40
N THR A 256 10.99 -42.00 6.39
CA THR A 256 12.41 -42.23 6.70
C THR A 256 13.29 -42.51 5.48
N ASP A 257 12.72 -42.94 4.34
CA ASP A 257 13.45 -43.27 3.11
C ASP A 257 13.91 -42.02 2.33
N LEU A 258 14.79 -41.25 2.96
CA LEU A 258 15.28 -39.96 2.50
C LEU A 258 16.81 -39.95 2.52
N ASN A 259 17.41 -39.36 1.48
CA ASN A 259 18.84 -39.05 1.49
C ASN A 259 19.14 -37.92 2.50
N ALA A 260 20.42 -37.67 2.79
CA ALA A 260 20.82 -36.71 3.83
C ALA A 260 20.23 -35.31 3.63
N LYS A 261 20.30 -34.77 2.39
CA LYS A 261 19.73 -33.47 2.05
C LYS A 261 18.21 -33.42 2.19
N GLU A 262 17.52 -34.48 1.81
CA GLU A 262 16.07 -34.60 1.95
C GLU A 262 15.64 -34.68 3.42
N ARG A 263 16.39 -35.39 4.27
CA ARG A 263 16.13 -35.45 5.72
C ARG A 263 16.24 -34.08 6.37
N GLU A 264 17.31 -33.35 6.07
CA GLU A 264 17.48 -31.96 6.50
C GLU A 264 16.32 -31.08 6.05
N THR A 265 15.89 -31.24 4.79
CA THR A 265 14.79 -30.46 4.20
C THR A 265 13.46 -30.76 4.88
N ARG A 266 13.18 -32.03 5.14
CA ARG A 266 12.00 -32.49 5.87
C ARG A 266 11.96 -31.85 7.26
N ASP A 267 13.04 -31.98 8.02
CA ASP A 267 13.09 -31.49 9.40
C ASP A 267 12.95 -29.97 9.47
N LEU A 268 13.63 -29.24 8.58
CA LEU A 268 13.48 -27.79 8.46
C LEU A 268 12.05 -27.38 8.13
N PHE A 269 11.41 -28.06 7.18
CA PHE A 269 10.03 -27.76 6.77
C PHE A 269 9.03 -28.07 7.88
N ILE A 270 9.21 -29.18 8.62
CA ILE A 270 8.40 -29.51 9.81
C ILE A 270 8.57 -28.44 10.90
N CYS A 271 9.80 -28.03 11.20
CA CYS A 271 10.05 -26.91 12.10
C CYS A 271 9.31 -25.65 11.67
N GLN A 272 9.37 -25.31 10.38
CA GLN A 272 8.66 -24.16 9.85
C GLN A 272 7.13 -24.28 10.00
N CYS A 273 6.56 -25.48 9.81
CA CYS A 273 5.13 -25.76 9.97
C CYS A 273 4.67 -25.66 11.42
N LEU A 274 5.56 -25.91 12.38
CA LEU A 274 5.28 -25.88 13.81
C LEU A 274 5.62 -24.53 14.47
N LEU A 275 6.41 -23.69 13.82
CA LEU A 275 6.80 -22.37 14.34
C LEU A 275 6.11 -21.20 13.61
N GLY A 276 5.55 -21.44 12.43
CA GLY A 276 4.86 -20.42 11.63
C GLY A 276 5.76 -19.33 11.09
N GLN A 277 7.08 -19.50 11.11
CA GLN A 277 8.03 -18.47 10.71
C GLN A 277 8.24 -18.39 9.20
N ARG A 278 8.65 -17.21 8.72
CA ARG A 278 9.17 -17.06 7.36
C ARG A 278 10.50 -17.79 7.26
N ILE A 279 10.82 -18.30 6.07
CA ILE A 279 12.08 -19.01 5.85
C ILE A 279 13.30 -18.14 6.17
N SER A 280 13.22 -16.83 5.93
CA SER A 280 14.27 -15.86 6.23
C SER A 280 14.50 -15.63 7.73
N ASP A 281 13.47 -15.86 8.56
CA ASP A 281 13.54 -15.71 10.01
C ASP A 281 14.01 -16.99 10.72
N LEU A 282 13.84 -18.16 10.08
CA LEU A 282 14.20 -19.47 10.62
C LEU A 282 15.71 -19.60 10.98
N PRO A 283 16.67 -19.07 10.20
CA PRO A 283 18.07 -18.91 10.60
C PRO A 283 18.33 -18.47 12.04
N LYS A 284 17.58 -17.47 12.54
CA LYS A 284 17.77 -16.93 13.89
C LYS A 284 17.45 -17.97 14.95
N ILE A 285 16.42 -18.79 14.70
CA ILE A 285 16.02 -19.88 15.59
C ILE A 285 17.05 -21.00 15.55
N LEU A 286 17.53 -21.36 14.36
CA LEU A 286 18.49 -22.45 14.21
C LEU A 286 19.86 -22.12 14.84
N LYS A 287 20.27 -20.85 14.78
CA LYS A 287 21.53 -20.35 15.39
C LYS A 287 21.47 -20.15 16.90
N GLY A 288 20.27 -20.12 17.49
CA GLY A 288 20.13 -19.72 18.89
C GLY A 288 20.09 -18.20 19.10
N ASP A 289 19.88 -17.41 18.04
CA ASP A 289 19.81 -15.93 18.07
C ASP A 289 18.42 -15.47 18.56
N TYR A 290 18.06 -15.89 19.77
CA TYR A 290 16.79 -15.56 20.42
C TYR A 290 16.96 -15.48 21.94
N ARG A 291 16.05 -14.76 22.59
CA ARG A 291 15.96 -14.69 24.05
C ARG A 291 15.06 -15.80 24.58
N ILE A 292 15.50 -16.55 25.59
CA ILE A 292 14.64 -17.49 26.32
C ILE A 292 14.01 -16.75 27.51
N THR A 293 12.70 -16.93 27.69
CA THR A 293 11.95 -16.41 28.84
C THR A 293 11.21 -17.55 29.52
N LYS A 294 11.43 -17.71 30.83
CA LYS A 294 10.67 -18.64 31.67
C LYS A 294 9.42 -17.95 32.19
N LEU A 295 8.27 -18.59 32.00
CA LEU A 295 6.97 -18.13 32.46
C LEU A 295 6.70 -18.66 33.88
N GLY A 296 5.75 -18.02 34.59
CA GLY A 296 5.45 -18.33 35.99
C GLY A 296 4.89 -19.74 36.23
N ASP A 297 4.42 -20.42 35.19
CA ASP A 297 3.91 -21.80 35.20
C ASP A 297 5.00 -22.85 34.87
N GLY A 298 6.25 -22.43 34.70
CA GLY A 298 7.37 -23.29 34.35
C GLY A 298 7.57 -23.53 32.85
N ASN A 299 6.69 -22.99 31.99
CA ASN A 299 6.88 -23.05 30.55
C ASN A 299 7.98 -22.10 30.07
N GLU A 300 8.62 -22.43 28.95
CA GLU A 300 9.66 -21.61 28.32
C GLU A 300 9.21 -21.17 26.92
N VAL A 301 9.41 -19.89 26.62
CA VAL A 301 9.21 -19.31 25.29
C VAL A 301 10.49 -18.69 24.77
N ILE A 302 10.62 -18.62 23.45
CA ILE A 302 11.71 -17.91 22.78
C ILE A 302 11.19 -16.64 22.11
N SER A 303 11.96 -15.56 22.14
CA SER A 303 11.62 -14.30 21.48
C SER A 303 12.74 -13.78 20.60
N PHE A 304 12.41 -13.26 19.42
CA PHE A 304 13.36 -12.61 18.51
C PHE A 304 12.68 -11.57 17.61
N MET A 305 13.46 -10.61 17.09
CA MET A 305 12.94 -9.60 16.17
C MET A 305 12.80 -10.18 14.76
N ALA A 306 11.58 -10.21 14.22
CA ALA A 306 11.32 -10.64 12.84
C ALA A 306 11.90 -9.65 11.82
N GLN A 307 12.59 -10.16 10.80
CA GLN A 307 13.33 -9.34 9.84
C GLN A 307 12.42 -8.40 9.03
N LYS A 308 11.25 -8.89 8.61
CA LYS A 308 10.39 -8.16 7.66
C LYS A 308 9.53 -7.09 8.31
N THR A 309 9.04 -7.36 9.51
CA THR A 309 8.07 -6.50 10.20
C THR A 309 8.71 -5.64 11.29
N SER A 310 9.96 -5.93 11.65
CA SER A 310 10.64 -5.33 12.80
C SER A 310 9.80 -5.43 14.08
N GLN A 311 8.99 -6.48 14.19
CA GLN A 311 8.19 -6.82 15.37
C GLN A 311 8.82 -8.01 16.10
N GLU A 312 8.67 -8.06 17.41
CA GLU A 312 9.10 -9.21 18.20
C GLU A 312 8.13 -10.38 17.97
N ALA A 313 8.68 -11.55 17.62
CA ALA A 313 7.96 -12.81 17.59
C ALA A 313 8.22 -13.55 18.91
N THR A 314 7.18 -14.09 19.55
CA THR A 314 7.32 -14.96 20.73
C THR A 314 6.76 -16.34 20.44
N LEU A 315 7.57 -17.38 20.61
CA LEU A 315 7.28 -18.74 20.21
C LEU A 315 7.35 -19.73 21.36
N TYR A 316 6.36 -20.60 21.43
CA TYR A 316 6.44 -21.85 22.18
C TYR A 316 7.14 -22.92 21.32
N LEU A 317 8.16 -23.55 21.89
CA LEU A 317 8.89 -24.64 21.21
C LEU A 317 8.24 -25.98 21.51
N PHE A 318 7.50 -26.51 20.53
CA PHE A 318 6.93 -27.86 20.61
C PHE A 318 8.01 -28.94 20.81
N PRO A 319 7.72 -30.06 21.49
CA PRO A 319 8.69 -31.14 21.71
C PRO A 319 9.38 -31.63 20.44
N VAL A 320 8.62 -31.81 19.36
CA VAL A 320 9.16 -32.20 18.04
C VAL A 320 10.17 -31.17 17.50
N VAL A 321 9.91 -29.88 17.69
CA VAL A 321 10.83 -28.82 17.30
C VAL A 321 12.11 -28.89 18.15
N LYS A 322 11.97 -29.06 19.47
CA LYS A 322 13.12 -29.18 20.38
C LYS A 322 14.01 -30.37 20.00
N GLU A 323 13.41 -31.51 19.64
CA GLU A 323 14.14 -32.69 19.15
C GLU A 323 14.92 -32.39 17.85
N ILE A 324 14.26 -31.78 16.86
CA ILE A 324 14.91 -31.39 15.60
C ILE A 324 16.06 -30.42 15.85
N LEU A 325 15.83 -29.35 16.62
CA LEU A 325 16.88 -28.38 16.98
C LEU A 325 18.05 -29.07 17.71
N GLY A 326 17.75 -30.04 18.57
CA GLY A 326 18.76 -30.86 19.25
C GLY A 326 19.65 -31.64 18.29
N ARG A 327 19.06 -32.25 17.24
CA ARG A 327 19.80 -33.03 16.22
C ARG A 327 20.82 -32.18 15.46
N TYR A 328 20.47 -30.93 15.16
CA TYR A 328 21.32 -30.03 14.36
C TYR A 328 22.15 -29.06 15.21
N ARG A 329 22.08 -29.14 16.54
CA ARG A 329 22.72 -28.18 17.46
C ARG A 329 24.25 -28.14 17.31
N GLN A 330 24.88 -29.29 17.06
CA GLN A 330 26.34 -29.40 16.99
C GLN A 330 26.87 -29.33 15.56
N THR A 331 26.19 -29.97 14.62
CA THR A 331 26.64 -30.11 13.23
C THR A 331 26.13 -28.99 12.32
N GLY A 332 25.04 -28.31 12.70
CA GLY A 332 24.29 -27.46 11.79
C GLY A 332 23.65 -28.25 10.66
N PHE A 333 23.12 -27.54 9.66
CA PHE A 333 22.68 -28.13 8.39
C PHE A 333 23.86 -28.21 7.43
N GLU A 334 24.21 -29.41 6.95
CA GLU A 334 25.35 -29.63 6.07
C GLU A 334 24.99 -29.41 4.59
N HIS A 335 23.72 -29.60 4.22
CA HIS A 335 23.26 -29.57 2.84
C HIS A 335 22.29 -28.42 2.53
N ILE A 336 21.87 -27.66 3.54
CA ILE A 336 21.01 -26.49 3.40
C ILE A 336 21.73 -25.25 3.90
N ASP A 337 22.12 -24.39 2.97
CA ASP A 337 22.66 -23.07 3.28
C ASP A 337 21.54 -22.02 3.24
N LEU A 338 21.00 -21.69 4.42
CA LEU A 338 20.05 -20.57 4.62
C LEU A 338 20.74 -19.31 5.13
N LEU A 339 22.06 -19.36 5.35
CA LEU A 339 22.82 -18.35 6.10
C LEU A 339 23.74 -17.52 5.23
N ALA A 340 23.82 -17.81 3.93
CA ALA A 340 24.53 -16.99 2.96
C ALA A 340 24.11 -15.51 3.07
N GLU A 341 25.09 -14.61 3.07
CA GLU A 341 24.85 -13.16 3.09
C GLU A 341 24.49 -12.60 1.70
N ASP A 342 24.84 -13.32 0.63
CA ASP A 342 24.56 -12.92 -0.75
C ASP A 342 23.10 -13.24 -1.14
N GLU A 343 22.33 -12.20 -1.44
CA GLU A 343 20.91 -12.28 -1.83
C GLU A 343 20.65 -13.20 -3.04
N LYS A 344 21.57 -13.27 -4.02
CA LYS A 344 21.46 -14.19 -5.16
C LYS A 344 21.66 -15.64 -4.74
N VAL A 345 22.53 -15.87 -3.76
CA VAL A 345 22.76 -17.20 -3.19
C VAL A 345 21.54 -17.64 -2.39
N ILE A 346 21.00 -16.77 -1.54
CA ILE A 346 19.76 -17.02 -0.78
C ILE A 346 18.60 -17.39 -1.73
N ALA A 347 18.36 -16.59 -2.78
CA ALA A 347 17.27 -16.85 -3.72
C ALA A 347 17.42 -18.19 -4.45
N ARG A 348 18.65 -18.54 -4.86
CA ARG A 348 18.94 -19.85 -5.48
C ARG A 348 18.75 -21.00 -4.49
N ASN A 349 19.15 -20.80 -3.24
CA ASN A 349 19.03 -21.81 -2.19
C ASN A 349 17.55 -22.05 -1.82
N GLU A 350 16.73 -21.00 -1.75
CA GLU A 350 15.28 -21.15 -1.55
C GLU A 350 14.60 -21.91 -2.71
N VAL A 351 15.00 -21.66 -3.96
CA VAL A 351 14.49 -22.42 -5.12
C VAL A 351 14.87 -23.91 -5.01
N LYS A 352 16.12 -24.20 -4.66
CA LYS A 352 16.59 -25.58 -4.44
C LYS A 352 15.88 -26.26 -3.27
N LEU A 353 15.67 -25.53 -2.18
CA LEU A 353 14.94 -26.00 -1.01
C LEU A 353 13.50 -26.34 -1.38
N ASN A 354 12.79 -25.43 -2.05
CA ASN A 354 11.43 -25.66 -2.52
C ASN A 354 11.34 -26.89 -3.44
N LYS A 355 12.29 -27.07 -4.36
CA LYS A 355 12.33 -28.29 -5.19
C LYS A 355 12.45 -29.57 -4.34
N THR A 356 13.28 -29.52 -3.29
CA THR A 356 13.50 -30.67 -2.40
C THR A 356 12.29 -30.92 -1.48
N ILE A 357 11.62 -29.87 -0.98
CA ILE A 357 10.37 -29.97 -0.20
C ILE A 357 9.31 -30.72 -1.00
N LYS A 358 9.12 -30.36 -2.28
CA LYS A 358 8.15 -31.02 -3.16
C LYS A 358 8.45 -32.50 -3.32
N GLU A 359 9.72 -32.86 -3.47
CA GLU A 359 10.14 -34.25 -3.60
C GLU A 359 9.91 -35.06 -2.31
N VAL A 360 10.26 -34.49 -1.15
CA VAL A 360 9.96 -35.09 0.15
C VAL A 360 8.45 -35.31 0.33
N CYS A 361 7.63 -34.30 0.00
CA CYS A 361 6.18 -34.42 0.11
C CYS A 361 5.59 -35.45 -0.88
N ARG A 362 6.15 -35.55 -2.09
CA ARG A 362 5.79 -36.57 -3.07
C ARG A 362 6.05 -37.97 -2.52
N LYS A 363 7.25 -38.20 -1.96
CA LYS A 363 7.64 -39.47 -1.34
C LYS A 363 6.76 -39.83 -0.13
N ALA A 364 6.36 -38.82 0.65
CA ALA A 364 5.42 -38.98 1.76
C ALA A 364 3.94 -39.20 1.33
N GLY A 365 3.65 -39.34 0.02
CA GLY A 365 2.31 -39.67 -0.48
C GLY A 365 1.35 -38.49 -0.60
N LEU A 366 1.85 -37.25 -0.69
CA LEU A 366 0.99 -36.06 -0.87
C LEU A 366 0.73 -35.79 -2.37
N ASP A 367 0.17 -36.76 -3.08
CA ASP A 367 -0.06 -36.74 -4.54
C ASP A 367 -1.54 -36.67 -4.95
N ASN A 368 -2.41 -36.31 -4.01
CA ASN A 368 -3.82 -36.04 -4.31
C ASN A 368 -3.97 -34.85 -5.28
N ASP A 369 -4.96 -34.91 -6.17
CA ASP A 369 -5.26 -33.83 -7.10
C ASP A 369 -5.94 -32.66 -6.37
N ILE A 370 -5.47 -31.45 -6.65
CA ILE A 370 -6.01 -30.18 -6.16
C ILE A 370 -6.43 -29.34 -7.35
N ASP A 371 -7.72 -29.01 -7.39
CA ASP A 371 -8.28 -28.05 -8.33
C ASP A 371 -8.18 -26.64 -7.75
N TYR A 372 -7.68 -25.70 -8.55
CA TYR A 372 -7.57 -24.30 -8.18
C TYR A 372 -7.94 -23.38 -9.34
N VAL A 373 -8.35 -22.16 -9.01
CA VAL A 373 -8.92 -21.20 -9.95
C VAL A 373 -7.97 -20.03 -10.19
N GLU A 374 -7.67 -19.77 -11.46
CA GLU A 374 -6.92 -18.61 -11.92
C GLU A 374 -7.77 -17.79 -12.88
N GLN A 375 -7.63 -16.47 -12.83
CA GLN A 375 -8.16 -15.59 -13.86
C GLN A 375 -7.01 -15.18 -14.77
N ILE A 376 -7.21 -15.38 -16.07
CA ILE A 376 -6.29 -14.96 -17.13
C ILE A 376 -7.10 -14.08 -18.09
N GLY A 377 -6.78 -12.79 -18.12
CA GLY A 377 -7.61 -11.80 -18.80
C GLY A 377 -9.03 -11.81 -18.24
N SER A 378 -10.04 -11.93 -19.11
CA SER A 378 -11.45 -12.05 -18.73
C SER A 378 -11.90 -13.47 -18.37
N LYS A 379 -11.07 -14.49 -18.62
CA LYS A 379 -11.47 -15.89 -18.43
C LYS A 379 -11.06 -16.40 -17.05
N ILE A 380 -12.03 -16.95 -16.32
CA ILE A 380 -11.80 -17.71 -15.09
C ILE A 380 -11.62 -19.18 -15.50
N ILE A 381 -10.46 -19.75 -15.18
CA ILE A 381 -10.08 -21.12 -15.54
C ILE A 381 -9.79 -21.94 -14.29
N THR A 382 -10.24 -23.19 -14.30
CA THR A 382 -9.85 -24.19 -13.30
C THR A 382 -8.63 -24.95 -13.81
N ARG A 383 -7.62 -25.09 -12.96
CA ARG A 383 -6.41 -25.87 -13.20
C ARG A 383 -6.31 -26.97 -12.14
N ARG A 384 -5.72 -28.10 -12.53
CA ARG A 384 -5.45 -29.22 -11.64
C ARG A 384 -3.95 -29.41 -11.47
N LYS A 385 -3.52 -29.64 -10.23
CA LYS A 385 -2.14 -30.03 -9.88
C LYS A 385 -2.13 -31.01 -8.73
N LYS A 386 -1.03 -31.76 -8.58
CA LYS A 386 -0.81 -32.59 -7.41
C LYS A 386 -0.53 -31.71 -6.19
N LEU A 387 -0.97 -32.14 -5.01
CA LEU A 387 -0.80 -31.38 -3.76
C LEU A 387 0.67 -31.00 -3.53
N PHE A 388 1.60 -31.96 -3.65
CA PHE A 388 3.03 -31.70 -3.47
C PHE A 388 3.57 -30.62 -4.43
N GLU A 389 3.00 -30.45 -5.62
CA GLU A 389 3.46 -29.42 -6.58
C GLU A 389 3.15 -28.00 -6.13
N LEU A 390 2.16 -27.84 -5.26
CA LEU A 390 1.71 -26.56 -4.70
C LEU A 390 2.43 -26.22 -3.38
N ILE A 391 3.12 -27.18 -2.76
CA ILE A 391 3.84 -26.98 -1.49
C ILE A 391 5.16 -26.23 -1.72
N HIS A 392 5.42 -25.24 -0.87
CA HIS A 392 6.67 -24.48 -0.79
C HIS A 392 6.91 -23.99 0.65
N THR A 393 8.03 -23.36 0.95
CA THR A 393 8.38 -22.80 2.27
C THR A 393 7.23 -22.01 2.89
N HIS A 394 6.62 -21.08 2.14
CA HIS A 394 5.52 -20.27 2.69
C HIS A 394 4.24 -21.08 2.98
N THR A 395 4.03 -22.25 2.36
CA THR A 395 2.94 -23.18 2.73
C THR A 395 3.02 -23.55 4.21
N ALA A 396 4.22 -23.73 4.76
CA ALA A 396 4.41 -24.04 6.18
C ALA A 396 3.80 -22.99 7.11
N ARG A 397 3.96 -21.71 6.78
CA ARG A 397 3.37 -20.61 7.56
C ARG A 397 1.84 -20.60 7.48
N HIS A 398 1.26 -20.84 6.30
CA HIS A 398 -0.20 -20.97 6.16
C HIS A 398 -0.72 -22.19 6.96
N THR A 399 0.00 -23.31 6.90
CA THR A 399 -0.29 -24.52 7.66
C THR A 399 -0.31 -24.23 9.16
N PHE A 400 0.75 -23.62 9.71
CA PHE A 400 0.80 -23.25 11.13
C PHE A 400 -0.41 -22.42 11.55
N ILE A 401 -0.65 -21.30 10.87
CA ILE A 401 -1.73 -20.36 11.21
C ILE A 401 -3.10 -21.06 11.13
N THR A 402 -3.33 -21.85 10.08
CA THR A 402 -4.59 -22.57 9.89
C THR A 402 -4.80 -23.63 10.96
N LEU A 403 -3.76 -24.40 11.30
CA LEU A 403 -3.84 -25.41 12.36
C LEU A 403 -4.10 -24.78 13.72
N MET A 404 -3.37 -23.74 14.10
CA MET A 404 -3.58 -23.04 15.37
C MET A 404 -5.01 -22.51 15.50
N CYS A 405 -5.53 -21.88 14.44
CA CYS A 405 -6.93 -21.42 14.42
C CYS A 405 -7.93 -22.58 14.53
N ARG A 406 -7.68 -23.71 13.84
CA ARG A 406 -8.52 -24.92 13.92
C ARG A 406 -8.55 -25.53 15.32
N TYR A 407 -7.43 -25.51 16.04
CA TYR A 407 -7.38 -25.94 17.45
C TYR A 407 -7.94 -24.90 18.43
N GLY A 408 -8.46 -23.77 17.93
CA GLY A 408 -9.12 -22.75 18.75
C GLY A 408 -8.17 -21.82 19.48
N VAL A 409 -6.93 -21.68 19.00
CA VAL A 409 -5.99 -20.64 19.45
C VAL A 409 -6.50 -19.28 18.94
N PRO A 410 -6.67 -18.27 19.82
CA PRO A 410 -7.05 -16.92 19.43
C PRO A 410 -6.11 -16.33 18.37
N LYS A 411 -6.66 -15.52 17.46
CA LYS A 411 -5.88 -14.91 16.37
C LYS A 411 -4.82 -13.96 16.90
N GLU A 412 -5.15 -13.30 18.01
CA GLU A 412 -4.30 -12.40 18.78
C GLU A 412 -3.02 -13.11 19.24
N ASP A 413 -3.15 -14.37 19.68
CA ASP A 413 -2.00 -15.18 20.08
C ASP A 413 -1.21 -15.69 18.87
N VAL A 414 -1.91 -16.01 17.77
CA VAL A 414 -1.26 -16.44 16.52
C VAL A 414 -0.44 -15.32 15.90
N ILE A 415 -0.88 -14.06 15.96
CA ILE A 415 -0.09 -12.92 15.44
C ILE A 415 1.16 -12.64 16.29
N VAL A 416 1.15 -12.93 17.59
CA VAL A 416 2.33 -12.86 18.46
C VAL A 416 3.40 -13.84 17.99
N ALA A 417 3.02 -15.09 17.73
CA ALA A 417 3.96 -16.07 17.18
C ALA A 417 4.45 -15.67 15.79
N THR A 418 3.57 -15.15 14.94
CA THR A 418 3.90 -14.89 13.54
C THR A 418 4.43 -13.46 13.28
N ALA A 419 4.56 -12.61 14.30
CA ALA A 419 4.99 -11.22 14.21
C ALA A 419 4.22 -10.40 13.16
N HIS A 420 2.90 -10.57 13.12
CA HIS A 420 2.01 -9.70 12.35
C HIS A 420 1.52 -8.53 13.23
N THR A 421 1.33 -7.36 12.62
CA THR A 421 0.83 -6.16 13.31
C THR A 421 -0.69 -6.13 13.46
N ASP A 422 -1.41 -6.90 12.65
CA ASP A 422 -2.89 -6.89 12.60
C ASP A 422 -3.41 -8.32 12.28
N ILE A 423 -4.52 -8.69 12.93
CA ILE A 423 -5.27 -9.92 12.69
C ILE A 423 -5.92 -9.98 11.30
N LYS A 424 -6.16 -8.83 10.64
CA LYS A 424 -6.71 -8.79 9.27
C LYS A 424 -5.90 -9.66 8.29
N MET A 425 -4.59 -9.68 8.45
CA MET A 425 -3.71 -10.52 7.63
C MET A 425 -4.04 -12.01 7.77
N ILE A 426 -4.41 -12.48 8.97
CA ILE A 426 -4.86 -13.87 9.19
C ILE A 426 -6.10 -14.13 8.34
N ASP A 427 -7.12 -13.29 8.43
CA ASP A 427 -8.39 -13.50 7.72
C ASP A 427 -8.29 -13.36 6.21
N GLU A 428 -7.53 -12.39 5.73
CA GLU A 428 -7.43 -12.07 4.31
C GLU A 428 -6.49 -13.02 3.58
N VAL A 429 -5.40 -13.46 4.22
CA VAL A 429 -4.30 -14.14 3.54
C VAL A 429 -4.10 -15.58 4.03
N TYR A 430 -4.17 -15.84 5.32
CA TYR A 430 -3.68 -17.12 5.86
C TYR A 430 -4.75 -18.14 6.20
N LEU A 431 -5.94 -17.69 6.58
CA LEU A 431 -7.00 -18.57 7.07
C LEU A 431 -7.75 -19.20 5.89
N HIS A 432 -7.71 -20.53 5.87
CA HIS A 432 -8.33 -21.41 4.86
C HIS A 432 -9.36 -22.34 5.52
N GLU A 433 -10.30 -21.76 6.27
CA GLU A 433 -11.33 -22.52 6.98
C GLU A 433 -12.44 -23.00 6.05
N THR A 434 -12.77 -24.28 6.18
CA THR A 434 -14.01 -24.86 5.66
C THR A 434 -15.22 -24.44 6.50
N VAL A 435 -16.43 -24.66 5.98
CA VAL A 435 -17.67 -24.46 6.76
C VAL A 435 -17.65 -25.31 8.04
N ASN A 436 -17.13 -26.53 7.96
CA ASN A 436 -17.03 -27.43 9.11
C ASN A 436 -16.02 -26.93 10.16
N ASP A 437 -14.90 -26.33 9.73
CA ASP A 437 -13.92 -25.71 10.64
C ASP A 437 -14.56 -24.56 11.42
N LYS A 438 -15.33 -23.69 10.73
CA LYS A 438 -16.06 -22.59 11.36
C LYS A 438 -17.11 -23.10 12.35
N GLY A 439 -17.86 -24.13 11.97
CA GLY A 439 -18.85 -24.78 12.83
C GLY A 439 -18.22 -25.40 14.07
N THR A 440 -17.11 -26.12 13.93
CA THR A 440 -16.37 -26.75 15.03
C THR A 440 -15.84 -25.70 16.01
N ARG A 441 -15.22 -24.62 15.50
CA ARG A 441 -14.76 -23.52 16.34
C ARG A 441 -15.92 -22.88 17.09
N TYR A 442 -17.02 -22.58 16.42
CA TYR A 442 -18.20 -22.00 17.04
C TYR A 442 -18.74 -22.89 18.16
N VAL A 443 -18.92 -24.18 17.90
CA VAL A 443 -19.37 -25.16 18.90
C VAL A 443 -18.40 -25.25 20.08
N ASN A 444 -17.09 -25.25 19.84
CA ASN A 444 -16.08 -25.29 20.92
C ASN A 444 -16.08 -24.01 21.76
N SER A 445 -16.21 -22.84 21.14
CA SER A 445 -16.40 -21.58 21.86
C SER A 445 -17.68 -21.60 22.70
N MET A 446 -18.78 -22.16 22.16
CA MET A 446 -20.03 -22.31 22.92
C MET A 446 -19.93 -23.33 24.06
N LYS A 447 -19.18 -24.43 23.89
CA LYS A 447 -18.89 -25.38 24.97
C LYS A 447 -18.11 -24.74 26.12
N ARG A 448 -17.19 -23.81 25.83
CA ARG A 448 -16.49 -23.02 26.86
C ARG A 448 -17.45 -22.15 27.67
N ILE A 449 -18.54 -21.69 27.05
CA ILE A 449 -19.59 -20.89 27.71
C ILE A 449 -20.60 -21.77 28.47
N LYS A 450 -20.82 -23.03 28.09
CA LYS A 450 -21.70 -23.98 28.81
C LYS A 450 -21.29 -24.28 30.26
N GLY A 451 -20.07 -23.93 30.67
CA GLY A 451 -19.65 -23.97 32.07
C GLY A 451 -20.22 -22.83 32.93
N SER A 452 -20.78 -21.79 32.30
CA SER A 452 -21.42 -20.65 32.98
C SER A 452 -22.69 -21.08 33.70
N ALA A 453 -22.82 -20.68 34.96
CA ALA A 453 -24.03 -20.89 35.76
C ALA A 453 -25.29 -20.30 35.11
N PHE A 454 -25.14 -19.25 34.31
CA PHE A 454 -26.26 -18.56 33.64
C PHE A 454 -26.89 -19.40 32.51
N PHE A 455 -26.09 -20.25 31.84
CA PHE A 455 -26.56 -21.12 30.75
C PHE A 455 -26.82 -22.56 31.22
N LYS A 456 -26.80 -22.80 32.54
CA LYS A 456 -27.11 -24.07 33.23
C LYS A 456 -28.51 -24.07 33.87
N VAL A 457 -29.43 -23.26 33.36
CA VAL A 457 -30.85 -23.40 33.75
C VAL A 457 -31.40 -24.66 33.09
N GLU A 458 -31.00 -25.83 33.60
CA GLU A 458 -31.82 -27.03 33.49
C GLU A 458 -33.01 -26.81 34.42
N GLY A 459 -34.21 -26.97 33.86
CA GLY A 459 -35.47 -26.63 34.51
C GLY A 459 -35.56 -27.22 35.91
N ALA A 460 -35.74 -26.36 36.90
CA ALA A 460 -36.15 -26.76 38.22
C ALA A 460 -37.60 -27.27 38.13
N ASP A 461 -37.78 -28.57 38.39
CA ASP A 461 -39.02 -29.06 38.95
C ASP A 461 -39.32 -28.30 40.24
N ASN A 462 -40.58 -27.90 40.37
CA ASN A 462 -41.15 -27.16 41.49
C ASN A 462 -40.91 -27.88 42.83
N THR A 463 -40.45 -27.16 43.85
CA THR A 463 -41.21 -26.93 45.11
C THR A 463 -40.43 -26.03 46.09
N ALA A 464 -41.20 -25.14 46.72
CA ALA A 464 -41.01 -24.31 47.92
C ALA A 464 -39.94 -24.79 48.93
N ASP A 465 -39.26 -23.95 49.73
CA ASP A 465 -39.79 -22.90 50.61
C ASP A 465 -38.67 -21.96 51.15
N THR A 466 -39.07 -20.69 51.29
CA THR A 466 -38.73 -19.62 52.26
C THR A 466 -37.41 -19.53 53.09
N VAL A 467 -37.04 -18.24 53.26
CA VAL A 467 -36.43 -17.54 54.43
C VAL A 467 -34.97 -17.08 54.31
N VAL A 468 -34.83 -15.79 53.93
CA VAL A 468 -34.13 -14.67 54.60
C VAL A 468 -32.97 -15.04 55.57
N ASP A 469 -31.74 -14.57 55.30
CA ASP A 469 -31.17 -13.46 56.07
C ASP A 469 -29.86 -12.85 55.52
N LYS A 470 -29.69 -11.58 55.88
CA LYS A 470 -28.64 -10.64 55.49
C LYS A 470 -27.25 -11.04 56.02
N GLU A 471 -26.21 -10.73 55.25
CA GLU A 471 -25.18 -9.77 55.69
C GLU A 471 -24.23 -9.37 54.54
N ARG A 472 -24.16 -8.05 54.32
CA ARG A 472 -23.12 -7.39 53.52
C ARG A 472 -21.83 -7.38 54.33
N THR A 473 -20.72 -7.83 53.74
CA THR A 473 -19.41 -7.21 54.03
C THR A 473 -18.64 -6.98 52.74
N ALA A 474 -18.20 -5.74 52.59
CA ALA A 474 -17.52 -5.19 51.44
C ALA A 474 -16.09 -5.75 51.29
N ARG A 475 -15.68 -5.99 50.04
CA ARG A 475 -14.30 -5.79 49.61
C ARG A 475 -14.29 -4.99 48.32
N GLN A 476 -13.58 -3.87 48.39
CA GLN A 476 -13.36 -2.89 47.33
C GLN A 476 -12.51 -3.46 46.16
N PRO A 477 -12.52 -2.77 45.00
CA PRO A 477 -12.09 -3.32 43.72
C PRO A 477 -10.57 -3.30 43.56
N VAL A 478 -10.03 -4.36 42.97
CA VAL A 478 -8.69 -4.31 42.37
C VAL A 478 -8.83 -3.92 40.91
N SER A 479 -8.23 -2.78 40.58
CA SER A 479 -8.14 -2.23 39.24
C SER A 479 -7.37 -3.16 38.28
N THR A 480 -7.90 -3.34 37.08
CA THR A 480 -7.11 -3.58 35.86
C THR A 480 -7.78 -2.78 34.75
N ALA A 481 -7.13 -1.67 34.39
CA ALA A 481 -7.52 -0.84 33.28
C ALA A 481 -7.18 -1.55 31.95
N GLY A 482 -8.12 -1.56 31.01
CA GLY A 482 -7.86 -1.89 29.61
C GLY A 482 -8.74 -2.98 29.02
N ASN A 483 -10.07 -2.79 29.00
CA ASN A 483 -10.99 -3.30 27.98
C ASN A 483 -12.38 -2.72 28.23
N ILE A 484 -12.65 -1.56 27.63
CA ILE A 484 -13.97 -0.93 27.55
C ILE A 484 -14.20 -0.73 26.05
N THR A 485 -15.11 -1.52 25.46
CA THR A 485 -15.49 -1.46 24.03
C THR A 485 -16.51 -0.33 23.81
N PHE A 486 -16.82 0.03 22.55
CA PHE A 486 -17.95 0.93 22.23
C PHE A 486 -19.27 0.48 22.88
N GLU A 487 -19.43 -0.83 23.10
CA GLU A 487 -20.54 -1.45 23.82
C GLU A 487 -20.59 -1.08 25.32
N THR A 488 -19.43 -0.74 25.89
CA THR A 488 -19.32 -0.25 27.27
C THR A 488 -19.54 1.27 27.34
N LEU A 489 -19.33 2.00 26.23
CA LEU A 489 -19.53 3.45 26.09
C LEU A 489 -21.01 3.87 26.04
N LEU A 490 -21.90 2.98 25.58
CA LEU A 490 -23.36 3.14 25.64
C LEU A 490 -23.97 2.65 26.96
N ASP A 491 -23.11 2.27 27.90
CA ASP A 491 -23.42 1.73 29.23
C ASP A 491 -24.59 0.74 29.25
N THR A 492 -24.47 -0.27 28.39
CA THR A 492 -24.75 -1.67 28.72
C THR A 492 -24.44 -2.52 27.48
N GLN A 493 -23.74 -3.65 27.65
CA GLN A 493 -23.75 -4.78 26.69
C GLN A 493 -25.18 -5.20 26.29
N PHE A 494 -26.18 -4.75 27.03
CA PHE A 494 -27.61 -4.86 26.74
C PHE A 494 -28.04 -4.03 25.53
N LEU A 495 -27.77 -2.73 25.42
CA LEU A 495 -28.41 -1.89 24.40
C LEU A 495 -28.02 -2.24 22.96
N ALA A 496 -26.72 -2.34 22.67
CA ALA A 496 -26.24 -2.74 21.33
C ALA A 496 -26.66 -4.17 20.99
N SER A 497 -26.67 -5.07 21.97
CA SER A 497 -27.15 -6.44 21.81
C SER A 497 -28.64 -6.49 21.48
N ARG A 498 -29.49 -5.73 22.19
CA ARG A 498 -30.94 -5.66 21.96
C ARG A 498 -31.27 -5.03 20.61
N ILE A 499 -30.56 -3.98 20.19
CA ILE A 499 -30.72 -3.38 18.85
C ILE A 499 -30.33 -4.37 17.75
N ASN A 500 -29.24 -5.12 17.94
CA ASN A 500 -28.81 -6.14 16.99
C ASN A 500 -29.80 -7.32 16.93
N GLU A 501 -30.28 -7.77 18.09
CA GLU A 501 -31.29 -8.82 18.23
C GLU A 501 -32.59 -8.44 17.51
N ALA A 502 -33.11 -7.22 17.74
CA ALA A 502 -34.28 -6.71 17.06
C ALA A 502 -34.06 -6.55 15.55
N SER A 503 -32.86 -6.13 15.11
CA SER A 503 -32.53 -6.03 13.69
C SER A 503 -32.48 -7.41 13.02
N ASP A 504 -31.93 -8.43 13.70
CA ASP A 504 -31.90 -9.81 13.19
C ASP A 504 -33.30 -10.44 13.18
N MET A 505 -34.18 -10.06 14.11
CA MET A 505 -35.60 -10.44 14.09
C MET A 505 -36.34 -9.77 12.93
N ALA A 506 -36.10 -8.47 12.69
CA ALA A 506 -36.66 -7.74 11.56
C ALA A 506 -36.25 -8.35 10.20
N GLU A 507 -35.01 -8.83 10.07
CA GLU A 507 -34.54 -9.55 8.87
C GLU A 507 -35.23 -10.90 8.66
N ARG A 508 -35.77 -11.50 9.73
CA ARG A 508 -36.48 -12.79 9.68
C ARG A 508 -38.00 -12.63 9.56
N MET A 509 -38.51 -11.40 9.47
CA MET A 509 -39.92 -11.13 9.22
C MET A 509 -40.37 -11.73 7.89
N GLY A 510 -41.49 -12.47 7.92
CA GLY A 510 -42.05 -13.07 6.70
C GLY A 510 -41.41 -14.38 6.25
N TYR A 511 -40.40 -14.92 6.97
CA TYR A 511 -39.89 -16.27 6.72
C TYR A 511 -40.91 -17.31 7.19
N VAL A 512 -41.14 -18.35 6.38
CA VAL A 512 -42.00 -19.50 6.75
C VAL A 512 -41.12 -20.66 7.17
N LYS A 513 -41.28 -21.13 8.41
CA LYS A 513 -40.70 -22.39 8.88
C LYS A 513 -41.81 -23.22 9.52
N ASP A 514 -41.89 -24.49 9.15
CA ASP A 514 -42.91 -25.44 9.63
C ASP A 514 -44.35 -24.94 9.43
N GLY A 515 -44.62 -24.23 8.32
CA GLY A 515 -45.95 -23.77 7.94
C GLY A 515 -46.48 -22.55 8.70
N LYS A 516 -45.67 -21.89 9.54
CA LYS A 516 -46.02 -20.64 10.23
C LYS A 516 -45.14 -19.48 9.76
N LEU A 517 -45.76 -18.33 9.54
CA LEU A 517 -45.06 -17.07 9.24
C LEU A 517 -44.48 -16.52 10.54
N TYR A 518 -43.19 -16.21 10.56
CA TYR A 518 -42.60 -15.49 11.69
C TYR A 518 -43.08 -14.03 11.68
N ASP A 519 -43.81 -13.65 12.72
CA ASP A 519 -44.22 -12.28 13.05
C ASP A 519 -43.60 -11.89 14.40
N TYR A 520 -42.58 -11.04 14.33
CA TYR A 520 -41.82 -10.53 15.47
C TYR A 520 -42.22 -9.10 15.84
N ASN A 521 -43.29 -8.54 15.27
CA ASN A 521 -43.67 -7.14 15.48
C ASN A 521 -43.86 -6.77 16.96
N GLY A 522 -44.44 -7.67 17.76
CA GLY A 522 -44.63 -7.44 19.20
C GLY A 522 -43.31 -7.39 19.99
N GLU A 523 -42.38 -8.28 19.66
CA GLU A 523 -41.07 -8.40 20.33
C GLU A 523 -40.14 -7.24 19.93
N ILE A 524 -40.12 -6.89 18.64
CA ILE A 524 -39.39 -5.73 18.12
C ILE A 524 -39.92 -4.44 18.75
N ASN A 525 -41.24 -4.24 18.82
CA ASN A 525 -41.84 -3.07 19.47
C ASN A 525 -41.53 -2.99 20.97
N GLY A 526 -41.42 -4.13 21.67
CA GLY A 526 -40.99 -4.18 23.06
C GLY A 526 -39.55 -3.69 23.23
N ILE A 527 -38.64 -4.17 22.37
CA ILE A 527 -37.22 -3.77 22.37
C ILE A 527 -37.08 -2.28 22.04
N VAL A 528 -37.83 -1.78 21.06
CA VAL A 528 -37.82 -0.36 20.69
C VAL A 528 -38.19 0.51 21.89
N LYS A 529 -39.28 0.18 22.61
CA LYS A 529 -39.69 0.95 23.80
C LYS A 529 -38.64 0.93 24.92
N GLU A 530 -37.95 -0.19 25.11
CA GLU A 530 -36.83 -0.29 26.07
C GLU A 530 -35.67 0.65 25.67
N VAL A 531 -35.31 0.68 24.39
CA VAL A 531 -34.24 1.53 23.84
C VAL A 531 -34.60 3.02 23.99
N GLU A 532 -35.84 3.39 23.66
CA GLU A 532 -36.34 4.77 23.76
C GLU A 532 -36.36 5.27 25.21
N ALA A 533 -36.87 4.47 26.15
CA ALA A 533 -36.90 4.81 27.57
C ALA A 533 -35.50 4.95 28.17
N PHE A 534 -34.55 4.10 27.76
CA PHE A 534 -33.17 4.17 28.21
C PHE A 534 -32.47 5.46 27.73
N MET A 535 -32.72 5.87 26.48
CA MET A 535 -32.07 7.06 25.91
C MET A 535 -32.49 8.36 26.61
N GLN A 536 -33.70 8.39 27.17
CA GLN A 536 -34.26 9.49 27.97
C GLN A 536 -33.74 9.56 29.41
N SER A 537 -33.00 8.56 29.90
CA SER A 537 -32.44 8.52 31.25
C SER A 537 -31.13 9.34 31.39
N PRO A 538 -30.90 10.04 32.52
CA PRO A 538 -29.62 10.70 32.79
C PRO A 538 -28.51 9.67 32.98
N ALA A 539 -27.63 9.51 31.98
CA ALA A 539 -26.61 8.46 31.93
C ALA A 539 -25.48 8.69 32.96
N PRO A 540 -25.30 7.80 33.95
CA PRO A 540 -24.04 7.68 34.68
C PRO A 540 -22.94 7.23 33.70
N GLY A 541 -21.70 7.72 33.85
CA GLY A 541 -20.55 7.25 33.04
C GLY A 541 -20.15 8.13 31.84
N PHE A 542 -20.96 9.14 31.48
CA PHE A 542 -20.69 10.03 30.33
C PHE A 542 -19.33 10.76 30.40
N GLU A 543 -18.92 11.24 31.58
CA GLU A 543 -17.62 11.92 31.74
C GLU A 543 -16.42 10.98 31.57
N VAL A 544 -16.56 9.71 31.93
CA VAL A 544 -15.51 8.70 31.79
C VAL A 544 -15.33 8.34 30.31
N ALA A 545 -16.45 8.26 29.60
CA ALA A 545 -16.52 8.06 28.16
C ALA A 545 -15.82 9.17 27.36
N CYS A 546 -16.08 10.44 27.67
CA CYS A 546 -15.43 11.57 27.01
C CYS A 546 -13.90 11.54 27.16
N LYS A 547 -13.41 11.31 28.39
CA LYS A 547 -11.96 11.22 28.68
C LYS A 547 -11.27 10.05 27.98
N TYR A 548 -12.00 9.00 27.63
CA TYR A 548 -11.47 7.87 26.87
C TYR A 548 -11.35 8.20 25.38
N VAL A 549 -12.38 8.81 24.79
CA VAL A 549 -12.38 9.20 23.37
C VAL A 549 -11.23 10.17 23.06
N GLU A 550 -10.95 11.12 23.97
CA GLU A 550 -9.79 12.02 23.87
C GLU A 550 -8.43 11.30 23.76
N ARG A 551 -8.33 10.06 24.25
CA ARG A 551 -7.09 9.27 24.27
C ARG A 551 -7.00 8.27 23.12
N LEU A 552 -8.01 8.19 22.26
CA LEU A 552 -8.02 7.26 21.13
C LEU A 552 -7.10 7.74 19.99
N SER A 553 -6.46 6.79 19.32
CA SER A 553 -5.78 7.06 18.06
C SER A 553 -6.78 7.39 16.96
N VAL A 554 -6.36 8.13 15.93
CA VAL A 554 -7.20 8.51 14.78
C VAL A 554 -7.85 7.30 14.11
N GLY A 555 -7.14 6.17 14.03
CA GLY A 555 -7.67 4.92 13.46
C GLY A 555 -8.78 4.28 14.31
N ASN A 556 -8.64 4.28 15.63
CA ASN A 556 -9.65 3.73 16.53
C ASN A 556 -10.89 4.64 16.60
N LEU A 557 -10.71 5.95 16.51
CA LEU A 557 -11.81 6.91 16.40
C LEU A 557 -12.60 6.72 15.10
N SER A 558 -11.92 6.45 13.98
CA SER A 558 -12.57 6.14 12.71
C SER A 558 -13.41 4.85 12.77
N ASN A 559 -12.89 3.78 13.38
CA ASN A 559 -13.66 2.54 13.56
C ASN A 559 -14.91 2.80 14.41
N LEU A 560 -14.80 3.63 15.46
CA LEU A 560 -15.92 4.01 16.32
C LEU A 560 -17.02 4.77 15.55
N ARG A 561 -16.62 5.65 14.62
CA ARG A 561 -17.57 6.36 13.73
C ARG A 561 -18.30 5.39 12.79
N ASP A 562 -17.62 4.37 12.29
CA ASP A 562 -18.23 3.38 11.40
C ASP A 562 -19.19 2.43 12.15
N GLU A 563 -18.85 2.05 13.39
CA GLU A 563 -19.77 1.30 14.27
C GLU A 563 -21.01 2.12 14.64
N LEU A 564 -20.85 3.42 14.92
CA LEU A 564 -21.96 4.33 15.17
C LEU A 564 -22.91 4.44 13.96
N LYS A 565 -22.37 4.56 12.74
CA LYS A 565 -23.19 4.57 11.51
C LYS A 565 -24.01 3.29 11.37
N LEU A 566 -23.39 2.13 11.63
CA LEU A 566 -24.07 0.84 11.56
C LEU A 566 -25.18 0.74 12.61
N LEU A 567 -24.94 1.23 13.82
CA LEU A 567 -25.93 1.26 14.89
C LEU A 567 -27.15 2.13 14.51
N ILE A 568 -26.92 3.32 13.94
CA ILE A 568 -27.98 4.22 13.47
C ILE A 568 -28.81 3.55 12.37
N VAL A 569 -28.17 2.86 11.42
CA VAL A 569 -28.88 2.08 10.38
C VAL A 569 -29.74 0.98 10.99
N ARG A 570 -29.25 0.27 12.02
CA ARG A 570 -30.02 -0.76 12.72
C ARG A 570 -31.23 -0.17 13.46
N CYS A 571 -31.06 0.96 14.16
CA CYS A 571 -32.16 1.67 14.80
C CYS A 571 -33.27 2.07 13.80
N MET A 572 -32.88 2.54 12.61
CA MET A 572 -33.84 2.88 11.55
C MET A 572 -34.57 1.67 10.96
N ARG A 573 -33.94 0.48 10.94
CA ARG A 573 -34.54 -0.77 10.47
C ARG A 573 -35.57 -1.33 11.45
N ILE A 574 -35.35 -1.15 12.75
CA ILE A 574 -36.29 -1.55 13.79
C ILE A 574 -37.33 -0.47 14.11
N GLU A 575 -37.39 0.60 13.32
CA GLU A 575 -38.36 1.70 13.45
C GLU A 575 -38.31 2.45 14.79
N ALA A 576 -37.12 2.56 15.39
CA ALA A 576 -36.92 3.43 16.54
C ALA A 576 -37.25 4.89 16.18
N ASN A 577 -37.89 5.60 17.11
CA ASN A 577 -38.34 6.97 16.81
C ASN A 577 -37.17 7.92 16.49
N ALA A 578 -37.47 8.96 15.69
CA ALA A 578 -36.49 9.92 15.22
C ALA A 578 -35.76 10.64 16.36
N GLU A 579 -36.46 10.91 17.47
CA GLU A 579 -35.91 11.58 18.64
C GLU A 579 -34.79 10.74 19.28
N THR A 580 -34.98 9.43 19.38
CA THR A 580 -34.01 8.49 19.94
C THR A 580 -32.76 8.40 19.08
N ILE A 581 -32.91 8.36 17.76
CA ILE A 581 -31.77 8.37 16.82
C ILE A 581 -31.00 9.69 16.95
N MET A 582 -31.69 10.82 17.05
CA MET A 582 -31.06 12.13 17.24
C MET A 582 -30.34 12.25 18.59
N GLN A 583 -30.87 11.64 19.66
CA GLN A 583 -30.20 11.58 20.95
C GLN A 583 -28.93 10.72 20.93
N ILE A 584 -28.90 9.62 20.16
CA ILE A 584 -27.67 8.82 19.96
C ILE A 584 -26.59 9.66 19.27
N ILE A 585 -26.97 10.40 18.22
CA ILE A 585 -26.06 11.27 17.47
C ILE A 585 -25.56 12.42 18.34
N ASP A 586 -26.44 13.05 19.13
CA ASP A 586 -26.07 14.15 20.02
C ASP A 586 -25.11 13.70 21.13
N LYS A 587 -25.36 12.53 21.74
CA LYS A 587 -24.44 11.95 22.72
C LYS A 587 -23.07 11.63 22.09
N ALA A 588 -23.04 11.04 20.90
CA ALA A 588 -21.79 10.74 20.19
C ALA A 588 -20.98 12.01 19.83
N PHE A 589 -21.66 13.10 19.48
CA PHE A 589 -21.02 14.39 19.25
C PHE A 589 -20.43 14.99 20.53
N ARG A 590 -21.21 15.02 21.63
CA ARG A 590 -20.72 15.53 22.91
C ARG A 590 -19.55 14.71 23.48
N MET A 591 -19.41 13.45 23.06
CA MET A 591 -18.29 12.57 23.42
C MET A 591 -17.04 12.78 22.56
N GLY A 592 -17.10 13.63 21.51
CA GLY A 592 -15.98 13.86 20.60
C GLY A 592 -15.78 12.76 19.55
N ILE A 593 -16.74 11.84 19.41
CA ILE A 593 -16.70 10.79 18.38
C ILE A 593 -16.99 11.40 17.01
N LEU A 594 -17.94 12.32 16.95
CA LEU A 594 -18.25 13.12 15.76
C LEU A 594 -17.63 14.51 15.88
N ASP A 595 -17.04 15.00 14.80
CA ASP A 595 -16.72 16.43 14.64
C ASP A 595 -17.92 17.18 14.04
N ASN A 596 -17.84 18.51 13.97
CA ASN A 596 -18.95 19.35 13.47
C ASN A 596 -19.38 18.99 12.04
N ASP A 597 -18.42 18.67 11.18
CA ASP A 597 -18.70 18.32 9.78
C ASP A 597 -19.37 16.94 9.71
N SER A 598 -18.82 15.94 10.42
CA SER A 598 -19.41 14.59 10.50
C SER A 598 -20.79 14.58 11.17
N LEU A 599 -21.03 15.48 12.14
CA LEU A 599 -22.33 15.66 12.78
C LEU A 599 -23.37 16.18 11.79
N ASN A 600 -23.02 17.20 11.01
CA ASN A 600 -23.92 17.80 10.04
C ASN A 600 -24.24 16.82 8.92
N ASP A 601 -23.23 16.14 8.37
CA ASP A 601 -23.40 15.09 7.36
C ASP A 601 -24.33 13.98 7.88
N MET A 602 -24.12 13.52 9.11
CA MET A 602 -24.92 12.44 9.71
C MET A 602 -26.36 12.87 9.98
N LYS A 603 -26.58 14.10 10.47
CA LYS A 603 -27.93 14.66 10.68
C LYS A 603 -28.68 14.85 9.36
N GLU A 604 -28.01 15.31 8.30
CA GLU A 604 -28.61 15.46 6.98
C GLU A 604 -28.99 14.10 6.37
N ILE A 605 -28.10 13.11 6.46
CA ILE A 605 -28.36 11.74 5.98
C ILE A 605 -29.55 11.13 6.73
N VAL A 606 -29.58 11.21 8.06
CA VAL A 606 -30.68 10.66 8.86
C VAL A 606 -31.99 11.39 8.59
N SER A 607 -31.98 12.72 8.46
CA SER A 607 -33.18 13.49 8.10
C SER A 607 -33.69 13.15 6.70
N ALA A 608 -32.80 12.94 5.73
CA ALA A 608 -33.17 12.55 4.38
C ALA A 608 -33.77 11.14 4.33
N ILE A 609 -33.23 10.19 5.11
CA ILE A 609 -33.73 8.81 5.19
C ILE A 609 -35.11 8.76 5.88
N LEU A 610 -35.28 9.50 6.98
CA LEU A 610 -36.57 9.58 7.68
C LEU A 610 -37.66 10.20 6.79
N LYS A 611 -37.34 11.29 6.07
CA LYS A 611 -38.26 11.92 5.09
C LYS A 611 -38.60 11.01 3.91
N ALA A 612 -37.67 10.14 3.49
CA ALA A 612 -37.91 9.17 2.43
C ALA A 612 -38.87 8.07 2.90
N LYS A 613 -38.75 7.61 4.15
CA LYS A 613 -39.66 6.63 4.76
C LYS A 613 -41.08 7.19 4.96
N GLU A 614 -41.23 8.44 5.40
CA GLU A 614 -42.56 9.08 5.53
C GLU A 614 -43.31 9.12 4.18
N LYS A 615 -42.60 9.37 3.07
CA LYS A 615 -43.16 9.34 1.71
C LYS A 615 -43.52 7.95 1.19
N GLU A 616 -42.93 6.88 1.72
CA GLU A 616 -43.30 5.51 1.39
C GLU A 616 -44.55 5.04 2.16
N ILE A 617 -44.83 5.64 3.32
CA ILE A 617 -46.02 5.34 4.14
C ILE A 617 -47.27 6.10 3.64
N GLU A 618 -47.09 7.26 2.98
CA GLU A 618 -48.17 8.03 2.34
C GLU A 618 -48.62 7.48 0.96
N LYS A 619 -47.94 6.47 0.42
CA LYS A 619 -48.29 5.76 -0.83
C LYS A 619 -48.94 4.42 -0.54
#